data_AF-A0A1M5CHI1-F1
#
_entry.id   AF-A0A1M5CHI1-F1
#
_cell.length_a   1.000
_cell.length_b   1.000
_cell.length_c   1.000
_cell.angle_alpha   90.00
_cell.angle_beta   90.00
_cell.angle_gamma   90.00
#
_symmetry.space_group_name_H-M   'P 1'
#
loop_
_entity.id
_entity.type
_entity.pdbx_description
1 polymer ?
#
loop_
_entity_poly.entity_id
_entity_poly.type
_entity_poly.pdbx_seq_one_letter_code
_entity_poly.pdbx_strand_id
1 'polypeptide(L)' 'MTVLSFWATRAQAFIDDRQFVDPMIPHHSGAILMCREADIKDAELVRLCGEIIEAQRREIEQMEAIGKRL' A
#
# COMPACT_ATOMS: atom_id res chain seq x y z
N MET A 1 21.26 -20.19 -4.04
CA MET A 1 20.16 -19.50 -4.76
C MET A 1 20.52 -19.45 -6.23
N THR A 2 19.75 -20.07 -7.11
CA THR A 2 20.05 -20.16 -8.55
C THR A 2 19.61 -18.89 -9.27
N VAL A 3 20.30 -18.54 -10.37
CA VAL A 3 20.04 -17.34 -11.20
C VAL A 3 18.57 -17.25 -11.67
N LEU A 4 17.90 -18.38 -11.86
CA LEU A 4 16.47 -18.46 -12.16
C LEU A 4 15.59 -17.87 -11.06
N SER A 5 15.99 -18.02 -9.79
CA SER A 5 15.26 -17.49 -8.63
C SER A 5 15.26 -15.96 -8.62
N PHE A 6 16.35 -15.34 -9.08
CA PHE A 6 16.50 -13.88 -9.15
C PHE A 6 15.67 -13.24 -10.28
N TRP A 7 15.46 -13.96 -11.38
CA TRP A 7 14.67 -13.47 -12.51
C TRP A 7 13.16 -13.59 -12.26
N ALA A 8 12.73 -14.68 -11.64
CA ALA A 8 11.33 -14.89 -11.26
C ALA A 8 10.82 -13.84 -10.25
N THR A 9 11.67 -13.38 -9.33
CA THR A 9 11.33 -12.29 -8.40
C THR A 9 11.28 -10.90 -9.03
N ARG A 10 11.74 -10.73 -10.28
CA ARG A 10 11.75 -9.45 -11.00
C ARG A 10 10.64 -9.33 -12.06
N ALA A 11 9.83 -10.37 -12.24
CA ALA A 11 8.65 -10.33 -13.08
C ALA A 11 7.42 -10.56 -12.19
N GLN A 12 6.76 -9.48 -11.75
CA GLN A 12 5.35 -9.56 -11.34
C GLN A 12 4.50 -9.81 -12.58
N ALA A 13 4.64 -11.00 -13.16
CA ALA A 13 3.76 -11.48 -14.21
C ALA A 13 2.51 -12.08 -13.54
N PHE A 14 1.33 -11.79 -14.10
CA PHE A 14 0.04 -12.37 -13.73
C PHE A 14 -0.62 -11.88 -12.43
N ILE A 15 -0.40 -10.64 -12.00
CA ILE A 15 -1.28 -10.01 -10.99
C ILE A 15 -2.53 -9.50 -11.69
N ASP A 16 -3.69 -10.09 -11.39
CA ASP A 16 -5.00 -9.60 -11.83
C ASP A 16 -5.56 -8.50 -10.90
N ASP A 17 -6.70 -7.91 -11.28
CA ASP A 17 -7.30 -6.78 -10.56
C ASP A 17 -7.63 -7.11 -9.09
N ARG A 18 -8.11 -8.34 -8.79
CA ARG A 18 -8.41 -8.74 -7.41
C ARG A 18 -7.13 -9.00 -6.62
N GLN A 19 -6.17 -9.67 -7.25
CA GLN A 19 -4.86 -9.92 -6.66
C GLN A 19 -4.07 -8.63 -6.38
N PHE A 20 -4.38 -7.54 -7.07
CA PHE A 20 -3.88 -6.21 -6.75
C PHE A 20 -4.62 -5.57 -5.56
N VAL A 21 -5.95 -5.53 -5.59
CA VAL A 21 -6.75 -4.81 -4.59
C VAL A 21 -6.67 -5.44 -3.19
N ASP A 22 -6.76 -6.77 -3.12
CA ASP A 22 -6.84 -7.51 -1.85
C ASP A 22 -5.66 -7.23 -0.89
N PRO A 23 -4.38 -7.28 -1.32
CA PRO A 23 -3.26 -6.94 -0.44
C PRO A 23 -3.03 -5.43 -0.29
N MET A 24 -3.50 -4.60 -1.24
CA MET A 24 -3.24 -3.16 -1.20
C MET A 24 -4.08 -2.44 -0.14
N ILE A 25 -5.33 -2.82 0.10
CA ILE A 25 -6.13 -2.24 1.19
C ILE A 25 -5.46 -2.40 2.58
N PRO A 26 -5.03 -3.61 3.01
CA PRO A 26 -4.34 -3.78 4.29
C PRO A 26 -2.94 -3.17 4.29
N HIS A 27 -2.21 -3.18 3.17
CA HIS A 27 -0.94 -2.44 3.04
C HIS A 27 -1.13 -0.96 3.37
N HIS A 28 -2.16 -0.34 2.78
CA HIS A 28 -2.43 1.08 2.98
C HIS A 28 -2.91 1.38 4.40
N SER A 29 -3.75 0.51 4.95
CA SER A 29 -4.19 0.58 6.36
C SER A 29 -3.00 0.48 7.33
N GLY A 30 -2.00 -0.35 7.01
CA GLY A 30 -0.76 -0.45 7.77
C GLY A 30 0.05 0.85 7.76
N ALA A 31 0.20 1.51 6.61
CA ALA A 31 0.88 2.80 6.51
C ALA A 31 0.17 3.89 7.34
N ILE A 32 -1.17 3.92 7.31
CA ILE A 32 -1.98 4.83 8.15
C ILE A 32 -1.73 4.56 9.63
N LEU A 33 -1.74 3.29 10.06
CA LEU A 33 -1.50 2.91 11.44
C LEU A 33 -0.11 3.35 11.91
N MET A 34 0.92 3.08 11.10
CA MET A 34 2.28 3.52 11.38
C MET A 34 2.37 5.03 11.55
N CYS A 35 1.74 5.81 10.66
CA CYS A 35 1.73 7.27 10.77
C CYS A 35 1.01 7.77 12.03
N ARG A 36 0.02 7.03 12.55
CA ARG A 36 -0.73 7.40 13.76
C ARG A 36 -0.03 7.02 15.06
N GLU A 37 0.67 5.90 15.07
CA GLU A 37 1.28 5.34 16.28
C GLU A 37 2.77 5.69 16.43
N ALA A 38 3.45 6.06 15.34
CA ALA A 38 4.85 6.43 15.39
C ALA A 38 5.08 7.74 16.15
N ASP A 39 6.05 7.74 17.05
CA ASP A 39 6.47 8.92 17.80
C ASP A 39 7.41 9.81 16.96
N ILE A 40 6.87 10.38 15.88
CA ILE A 40 7.63 11.21 14.93
C ILE A 40 7.73 12.65 15.46
N LYS A 41 8.96 13.18 15.54
CA LYS A 41 9.25 14.55 16.01
C LYS A 41 9.72 15.50 14.91
N ASP A 42 10.23 14.95 13.81
CA ASP A 42 10.67 15.76 12.68
C ASP A 42 9.45 16.42 12.00
N ALA A 43 9.50 17.74 11.84
CA ALA A 43 8.37 18.53 11.36
C ALA A 43 7.99 18.21 9.91
N GLU A 44 8.97 17.86 9.07
CA GLU A 44 8.72 17.47 7.69
C GLU A 44 8.05 16.10 7.65
N LEU A 45 8.52 15.15 8.46
CA LEU A 45 7.89 13.83 8.57
C LEU A 45 6.48 13.88 9.15
N VAL A 46 6.19 14.75 10.12
CA VAL A 46 4.81 14.94 10.64
C VAL A 46 3.87 15.41 9.52
N ARG A 47 4.31 16.38 8.73
CA ARG A 47 3.53 16.87 7.58
C ARG A 47 3.32 15.76 6.55
N LEU A 48 4.38 15.03 6.22
CA LEU A 48 4.32 13.90 5.30
C LEU A 48 3.37 12.80 5.80
N CYS A 49 3.38 12.46 7.08
CA CYS A 49 2.43 11.51 7.68
C CYS A 49 0.98 11.95 7.51
N GLY A 50 0.69 13.26 7.67
CA GLY A 50 -0.64 13.80 7.39
C GLY A 50 -1.04 13.63 5.93
N GLU A 51 -0.14 13.93 4.99
CA GLU A 51 -0.38 13.77 3.55
C GLU A 51 -0.58 12.29 3.17
N ILE A 52 0.23 11.38 3.72
CA ILE A 52 0.11 9.93 3.55
C ILE A 52 -1.25 9.44 4.01
N ILE A 53 -1.66 9.80 5.24
CA ILE A 53 -2.96 9.36 5.79
C ILE A 53 -4.10 9.78 4.86
N GLU A 54 -4.10 11.03 4.42
CA GLU A 54 -5.16 11.55 3.55
C GLU A 54 -5.19 10.87 2.18
N ALA A 55 -4.03 10.66 1.56
CA ALA A 55 -3.94 9.96 0.28
C ALA A 55 -4.40 8.50 0.40
N GLN A 56 -3.87 7.78 1.38
CA GLN A 56 -4.09 6.34 1.55
C GLN A 56 -5.56 6.03 1.89
N ARG A 57 -6.25 6.91 2.62
CA ARG A 57 -7.70 6.76 2.87
C ARG A 57 -8.51 6.87 1.59
N ARG A 58 -8.20 7.85 0.73
CA ARG A 58 -8.86 7.99 -0.58
C ARG A 58 -8.60 6.78 -1.48
N GLU A 59 -7.37 6.27 -1.48
CA GLU A 59 -6.98 5.09 -2.25
C GLU A 59 -7.70 3.83 -1.75
N ILE A 60 -7.84 3.65 -0.43
CA ILE A 60 -8.64 2.56 0.16
C ILE A 60 -10.09 2.66 -0.32
N GLU A 61 -10.73 3.83 -0.22
CA GLU A 61 -12.12 4.02 -0.67
C GLU A 61 -12.28 3.69 -2.17
N GLN A 62 -11.33 4.10 -3.00
CA GLN A 62 -11.29 3.78 -4.42
C GLN A 62 -11.14 2.27 -4.66
N MET A 63 -10.21 1.61 -3.97
CA MET A 63 -9.98 0.17 -4.09
C MET A 63 -11.16 -0.66 -3.58
N GLU A 64 -11.82 -0.25 -2.50
CA GLU A 64 -13.05 -0.89 -2.02
C GLU A 64 -14.18 -0.77 -3.06
N ALA A 65 -14.32 0.41 -3.69
CA ALA A 65 -15.30 0.60 -4.76
C ALA A 65 -14.98 -0.25 -6.00
N ILE A 66 -13.71 -0.36 -6.37
CA ILE A 66 -13.25 -1.23 -7.46
C ILE A 66 -13.50 -2.70 -7.12
N GLY A 67 -13.12 -3.15 -5.92
CA GLY A 67 -13.28 -4.52 -5.46
C GLY A 67 -14.74 -4.98 -5.40
N LYS A 68 -15.69 -4.07 -5.19
CA LYS A 68 -17.14 -4.33 -5.29
C LYS A 68 -17.63 -4.54 -6.73
N ARG A 69 -16.90 -4.01 -7.73
CA ARG A 69 -17.24 -4.10 -9.16
C ARG A 69 -16.59 -5.31 -9.84
N LEU A 70 -15.41 -5.70 -9.37
CA LEU A 70 -14.74 -6.95 -9.76
C LEU A 70 -15.51 -8.16 -9.23
#